data_AF-I2JJQ8-F1
#
_entry.id   AF-I2JJQ8-F1
#
_cell.length_a   1.000
_cell.length_b   1.000
_cell.length_c   1.000
_cell.angle_alpha   90.00
_cell.angle_beta   90.00
_cell.angle_gamma   90.00
#
_symmetry.space_group_name_H-M   'P 1'
#
loop_
_entity.id
_entity.type
_entity.pdbx_description
1 polymer ?
#
loop_
_entity_poly.entity_id
_entity_poly.type
_entity_poly.pdbx_seq_one_letter_code
_entity_poly.pdbx_strand_id
1 'polypeptide(L)'
;MAPRNPCKSSSAKIIPFPQRPSRVEQHKILRVSPEYEGLCLLYAHHVLSRDKLYAVKILGWARLANGKDVALLPWLNGVARCIDLLDPASGQSQGYYDPAKERRFSEVPPHHLAALDAMVNYPLPADGGFIQEFPDFIGSHAALLGENKEFELQPVISWRLQQNGDLEGMVANIKLATHFPILIGDACLFAVQNAPTFRYFFQYHIANQIKAGGPVATRALSQLLQS
;
A
#
# COMPACT_ATOMS: atom_id res chain seq x y z
N MET A 1 -45.82 -58.15 30.57
CA MET A 1 -45.45 -56.72 30.44
C MET A 1 -44.09 -56.64 29.77
N ALA A 2 -44.00 -56.11 28.54
CA ALA A 2 -42.73 -55.82 27.88
C ALA A 2 -42.55 -54.28 27.83
N PRO A 3 -41.37 -53.72 28.14
CA PRO A 3 -41.16 -52.28 28.08
C PRO A 3 -40.88 -51.84 26.63
N ARG A 4 -41.54 -50.76 26.20
CA ARG A 4 -41.26 -50.07 24.93
C ARG A 4 -39.97 -49.26 25.05
N ASN A 5 -39.01 -49.51 24.15
CA ASN A 5 -37.84 -48.64 23.96
C ASN A 5 -38.28 -47.26 23.46
N PRO A 6 -37.81 -46.15 24.06
CA PRO A 6 -38.05 -44.83 23.52
C PRO A 6 -37.15 -44.61 22.30
N CYS A 7 -37.77 -44.25 21.17
CA CYS A 7 -37.11 -43.89 19.93
C CYS A 7 -36.23 -42.65 20.17
N LYS A 8 -34.92 -42.74 19.93
CA LYS A 8 -34.01 -41.59 19.95
C LYS A 8 -34.46 -40.60 18.87
N SER A 9 -34.88 -39.39 19.25
CA SER A 9 -35.03 -38.32 18.28
C SER A 9 -33.64 -37.95 17.77
N SER A 10 -33.43 -38.13 16.47
CA SER A 10 -32.25 -37.57 15.80
C SER A 10 -32.48 -36.06 15.73
N SER A 11 -31.89 -35.30 16.66
CA SER A 11 -31.81 -33.85 16.50
C SER A 11 -30.75 -33.56 15.44
N ALA A 12 -31.16 -32.90 14.36
CA ALA A 12 -30.24 -32.48 13.32
C ALA A 12 -29.16 -31.56 13.91
N LYS A 13 -27.89 -31.86 13.62
CA LYS A 13 -26.76 -31.03 14.02
C LYS A 13 -26.77 -29.75 13.19
N ILE A 14 -27.16 -28.63 13.79
CA ILE A 14 -27.11 -27.31 13.14
C ILE A 14 -25.64 -26.91 13.06
N ILE A 15 -25.11 -26.87 11.83
CA ILE A 15 -23.78 -26.32 11.54
C ILE A 15 -24.00 -24.86 11.17
N PRO A 16 -23.50 -23.90 11.95
CA PRO A 16 -23.63 -22.48 11.62
C PRO A 16 -22.91 -22.18 10.31
N PHE A 17 -23.48 -21.27 9.51
CA PHE A 17 -22.80 -20.80 8.31
C PHE A 17 -21.44 -20.21 8.68
N PRO A 18 -20.37 -20.49 7.91
CA PRO A 18 -19.11 -19.81 8.11
C PRO A 18 -19.35 -18.29 8.03
N GLN A 19 -18.92 -17.56 9.05
CA GLN A 19 -19.02 -16.11 9.06
C GLN A 19 -18.31 -15.57 7.84
N ARG A 20 -19.01 -14.78 7.02
CA ARG A 20 -18.37 -14.12 5.88
C ARG A 20 -17.35 -13.11 6.44
N PRO A 21 -16.08 -13.17 6.04
CA PRO A 21 -15.10 -12.18 6.48
C PRO A 21 -15.54 -10.79 6.04
N SER A 22 -15.22 -9.79 6.86
CA SER A 22 -15.51 -8.39 6.57
C SER A 22 -14.84 -7.93 5.28
N ARG A 23 -15.34 -6.85 4.67
CA ARG A 23 -14.73 -6.26 3.45
C ARG A 23 -13.25 -5.91 3.67
N VAL A 24 -12.90 -5.45 4.87
CA VAL A 24 -11.53 -5.13 5.26
C VAL A 24 -10.65 -6.38 5.25
N GLU A 25 -11.11 -7.47 5.87
CA GLU A 25 -10.39 -8.76 5.87
C GLU A 25 -10.24 -9.33 4.46
N GLN A 26 -11.25 -9.17 3.60
CA GLN A 26 -11.19 -9.60 2.20
C GLN A 26 -10.18 -8.81 1.37
N HIS A 27 -9.96 -7.53 1.71
CA HIS A 27 -9.02 -6.65 1.02
C HIS A 27 -7.62 -6.64 1.66
N LYS A 28 -7.40 -7.46 2.70
CA LYS A 28 -6.09 -7.61 3.35
C LYS A 28 -5.02 -8.02 2.35
N ILE A 29 -3.88 -7.34 2.37
CA ILE A 29 -2.72 -7.68 1.52
C ILE A 29 -2.01 -8.90 2.12
N LEU A 30 -1.78 -9.92 1.29
CA LEU A 30 -1.11 -11.16 1.73
C LEU A 30 0.36 -11.19 1.32
N ARG A 31 0.66 -10.72 0.11
CA ARG A 31 2.00 -10.72 -0.51
C ARG A 31 2.11 -9.56 -1.47
N VAL A 32 3.33 -9.08 -1.69
CA VAL A 32 3.64 -8.04 -2.65
C VAL A 32 4.77 -8.49 -3.58
N SER A 33 4.57 -8.31 -4.88
CA SER A 33 5.64 -8.33 -5.88
C SER A 33 6.00 -6.87 -6.19
N PRO A 34 7.20 -6.38 -5.79
CA PRO A 34 7.62 -5.00 -6.04
C PRO A 34 7.61 -4.67 -7.53
N GLU A 35 7.34 -3.43 -7.89
CA GLU A 35 7.37 -2.99 -9.29
C GLU A 35 8.81 -2.59 -9.70
N TYR A 36 9.24 -2.97 -10.91
CA TYR A 36 10.61 -2.77 -11.39
C TYR A 36 10.73 -2.07 -12.75
N GLU A 37 9.65 -2.01 -13.53
CA GLU A 37 9.64 -1.49 -14.91
C GLU A 37 9.18 -0.01 -14.98
N GLY A 38 8.83 0.61 -13.85
CA GLY A 38 8.33 1.97 -13.77
C GLY A 38 6.86 2.09 -14.22
N LEU A 39 6.08 1.02 -14.12
CA LEU A 39 4.66 1.02 -14.47
C LEU A 39 3.85 2.00 -13.60
N CYS A 40 2.82 2.58 -14.19
CA CYS A 40 2.01 3.61 -13.56
C CYS A 40 0.53 3.22 -13.49
N LEU A 41 -0.16 3.69 -12.46
CA LEU A 41 -1.61 3.81 -12.43
C LEU A 41 -2.00 5.09 -13.17
N LEU A 42 -3.03 5.01 -14.01
CA LEU A 42 -3.70 6.20 -14.53
C LEU A 42 -4.80 6.61 -13.56
N TYR A 43 -4.72 7.84 -13.06
CA TYR A 43 -5.69 8.41 -12.13
C TYR A 43 -6.34 9.64 -12.74
N ALA A 44 -7.67 9.68 -12.75
CA ALA A 44 -8.44 10.87 -13.13
C ALA A 44 -8.80 11.65 -11.88
N HIS A 45 -8.44 12.94 -11.80
CA HIS A 45 -8.77 13.79 -10.64
C HIS A 45 -9.84 14.81 -11.02
N HIS A 46 -11.10 14.55 -10.68
CA HIS A 46 -12.25 15.29 -11.19
C HIS A 46 -12.30 16.78 -10.80
N VAL A 47 -11.71 17.14 -9.66
CA VAL A 47 -11.63 18.54 -9.20
C VAL A 47 -10.53 19.33 -9.92
N LEU A 48 -9.39 18.71 -10.24
CA LEU A 48 -8.23 19.40 -10.81
C LEU A 48 -8.32 19.48 -12.34
N SER A 49 -8.85 18.44 -13.00
CA SER A 49 -9.09 18.43 -14.44
C SER A 49 -9.94 17.23 -14.84
N ARG A 50 -11.00 17.45 -15.63
CA ARG A 50 -11.80 16.35 -16.19
C ARG A 50 -11.17 15.70 -17.43
N ASP A 51 -10.21 16.39 -18.06
CA ASP A 51 -9.64 15.97 -19.35
C ASP A 51 -8.20 15.46 -19.25
N LYS A 52 -7.64 15.38 -18.05
CA LYS A 52 -6.27 14.92 -17.81
C LYS A 52 -6.24 13.66 -16.95
N LEU A 53 -5.32 12.77 -17.31
CA LEU A 53 -4.94 11.62 -16.48
C LEU A 53 -3.56 11.86 -15.89
N TYR A 54 -3.40 11.49 -14.64
CA TYR A 54 -2.15 11.53 -13.93
C TYR A 54 -1.57 10.11 -13.89
N ALA A 55 -0.34 9.95 -14.37
CA ALA A 55 0.40 8.70 -14.27
C ALA A 55 1.15 8.70 -12.93
N VAL A 56 0.72 7.84 -12.00
CA VAL A 56 1.30 7.70 -10.66
C VAL A 56 2.06 6.38 -10.62
N LYS A 57 3.35 6.40 -10.25
CA LYS A 57 4.16 5.17 -10.21
C LYS A 57 3.56 4.13 -9.26
N ILE A 58 3.52 2.89 -9.69
CA ILE A 58 3.06 1.75 -8.88
C ILE A 58 4.21 1.33 -7.96
N LEU A 59 3.92 1.13 -6.68
CA LEU A 59 4.89 0.62 -5.71
C LEU A 59 5.16 -0.88 -5.91
N GLY A 60 4.10 -1.62 -6.17
CA GLY A 60 4.11 -3.06 -6.34
C GLY A 60 2.72 -3.60 -6.61
N TRP A 61 2.65 -4.90 -6.83
CA TRP A 61 1.42 -5.64 -7.08
C TRP A 61 1.14 -6.58 -5.93
N ALA A 62 -0.10 -6.62 -5.46
CA ALA A 62 -0.48 -7.34 -4.26
C ALA A 62 -1.52 -8.42 -4.52
N ARG A 63 -1.32 -9.59 -3.92
CA ARG A 63 -2.36 -10.61 -3.73
C ARG A 63 -3.18 -10.27 -2.50
N LEU A 64 -4.48 -10.08 -2.67
CA LEU A 64 -5.42 -9.85 -1.57
C LEU A 64 -6.00 -11.16 -1.03
N ALA A 65 -6.55 -11.12 0.18
CA ALA A 65 -7.19 -12.29 0.81
C ALA A 65 -8.41 -12.83 0.04
N ASN A 66 -9.07 -12.00 -0.76
CA ASN A 66 -10.15 -12.42 -1.66
C ASN A 66 -9.65 -13.01 -3.00
N GLY A 67 -8.33 -13.19 -3.16
CA GLY A 67 -7.72 -13.75 -4.36
C GLY A 67 -7.53 -12.76 -5.51
N LYS A 68 -7.94 -11.49 -5.37
CA LYS A 68 -7.68 -10.46 -6.38
C LYS A 68 -6.23 -10.00 -6.34
N ASP A 69 -5.70 -9.69 -7.52
CA ASP A 69 -4.39 -9.07 -7.68
C ASP A 69 -4.58 -7.59 -8.08
N VAL A 70 -3.90 -6.68 -7.36
CA VAL A 70 -4.10 -5.23 -7.52
C VAL A 70 -2.79 -4.46 -7.44
N ALA A 71 -2.74 -3.29 -8.07
CA ALA A 71 -1.62 -2.36 -7.90
C ALA A 71 -1.70 -1.63 -6.54
N LEU A 72 -0.53 -1.37 -5.98
CA LEU A 72 -0.33 -0.60 -4.74
C LEU A 72 0.35 0.73 -5.03
N LEU A 73 -0.02 1.76 -4.26
CA LEU A 73 0.53 3.10 -4.39
C LEU A 73 0.76 3.72 -3.00
N PRO A 74 1.88 4.43 -2.77
CA PRO A 74 1.97 5.34 -1.63
C PRO A 74 0.96 6.46 -1.87
N TRP A 75 -0.04 6.57 -1.01
CA TRP A 75 -1.15 7.49 -1.17
C TRP A 75 -1.52 8.11 0.17
N LEU A 76 -1.43 9.43 0.23
CA LEU A 76 -1.64 10.19 1.46
C LEU A 76 -0.78 9.62 2.61
N ASN A 77 -1.37 9.24 3.73
CA ASN A 77 -0.68 8.77 4.93
C ASN A 77 -0.43 7.25 4.95
N GLY A 78 -0.62 6.54 3.83
CA GLY A 78 -0.46 5.09 3.80
C GLY A 78 -0.21 4.54 2.40
N VAL A 79 -0.41 3.23 2.25
CA VAL A 79 -0.40 2.56 0.95
C VAL A 79 -1.84 2.22 0.56
N ALA A 80 -2.28 2.72 -0.58
CA ALA A 80 -3.59 2.44 -1.13
C ALA A 80 -3.53 1.31 -2.16
N ARG A 81 -4.59 0.50 -2.19
CA ARG A 81 -4.88 -0.43 -3.27
C ARG A 81 -5.61 0.33 -4.36
N CYS A 82 -5.28 0.12 -5.64
CA CYS A 82 -5.90 0.88 -6.73
C CYS A 82 -7.44 0.74 -6.78
N ILE A 83 -7.97 -0.39 -6.31
CA ILE A 83 -9.40 -0.67 -6.21
C ILE A 83 -10.13 0.14 -5.15
N ASP A 84 -9.41 0.75 -4.21
CA ASP A 84 -10.00 1.65 -3.21
C ASP A 84 -9.93 3.12 -3.65
N LEU A 85 -9.15 3.42 -4.70
CA LEU A 85 -9.05 4.75 -5.31
C LEU A 85 -10.20 4.95 -6.31
N LEU A 86 -11.42 4.93 -5.77
CA LEU A 86 -12.68 5.06 -6.50
C LEU A 86 -13.57 6.04 -5.73
N ASP A 87 -13.22 7.32 -5.78
CA ASP A 87 -14.02 8.39 -5.19
C ASP A 87 -14.68 9.21 -6.30
N PRO A 88 -16.02 9.13 -6.46
CA PRO A 88 -16.74 9.95 -7.43
C PRO A 88 -16.52 11.45 -7.29
N ALA A 89 -16.18 11.94 -6.09
CA ALA A 89 -15.97 13.35 -5.81
C ALA A 89 -14.53 13.82 -6.12
N SER A 90 -13.50 13.05 -5.72
CA SER A 90 -12.10 13.45 -5.92
C SER A 90 -11.47 12.87 -7.19
N GLY A 91 -11.74 11.61 -7.51
CA GLY A 91 -11.14 10.93 -8.65
C GLY A 91 -11.16 9.41 -8.58
N GLN A 92 -10.81 8.79 -9.71
CA GLN A 92 -10.85 7.33 -9.83
C GLN A 92 -9.73 6.78 -10.69
N SER A 93 -9.32 5.54 -10.39
CA SER A 93 -8.40 4.76 -11.23
C SER A 93 -9.00 4.44 -12.62
N GLN A 94 -8.16 4.51 -13.65
CA GLN A 94 -8.53 4.33 -15.07
C GLN A 94 -7.71 3.23 -15.76
N GLY A 95 -7.15 2.31 -14.97
CA GLY A 95 -6.24 1.27 -15.43
C GLY A 95 -4.77 1.68 -15.32
N TYR A 96 -3.92 1.05 -16.11
CA TYR A 96 -2.47 1.14 -15.99
C TYR A 96 -1.82 1.66 -17.27
N TYR A 97 -0.59 2.13 -17.14
CA TYR A 97 0.20 2.71 -18.21
C TYR A 97 1.66 2.30 -18.10
N ASP A 98 2.22 1.86 -19.23
CA ASP A 98 3.64 1.59 -19.42
C ASP A 98 4.26 2.81 -20.12
N PRO A 99 5.04 3.65 -19.41
CA PRO A 99 5.67 4.83 -20.00
C PRO A 99 6.72 4.49 -21.05
N ALA A 100 7.41 3.36 -20.93
CA ALA A 100 8.46 2.96 -21.87
C ALA A 100 7.89 2.51 -23.22
N LYS A 101 6.69 1.92 -23.21
CA LYS A 101 5.97 1.46 -24.41
C LYS A 101 4.84 2.40 -24.83
N GLU A 102 4.64 3.50 -24.11
CA GLU A 102 3.53 4.46 -24.28
C GLU A 102 2.14 3.79 -24.40
N ARG A 103 1.92 2.72 -23.63
CA ARG A 103 0.75 1.85 -23.81
C ARG A 103 -0.07 1.69 -22.54
N ARG A 104 -1.40 1.71 -22.70
CA ARG A 104 -2.35 1.36 -21.64
C ARG A 104 -2.59 -0.14 -21.56
N PHE A 105 -2.84 -0.60 -20.33
CA PHE A 105 -3.22 -1.98 -20.04
C PHE A 105 -4.11 -2.04 -18.78
N SER A 106 -4.74 -3.18 -18.54
CA SER A 106 -5.77 -3.34 -17.50
C SER A 106 -5.51 -4.50 -16.53
N GLU A 107 -4.52 -5.34 -16.83
CA GLU A 107 -4.24 -6.56 -16.08
C GLU A 107 -2.86 -6.49 -15.41
N VAL A 108 -2.70 -7.25 -14.34
CA VAL A 108 -1.41 -7.39 -13.65
C VAL A 108 -0.41 -8.06 -14.60
N PRO A 109 0.84 -7.57 -14.73
CA PRO A 109 1.84 -8.20 -15.58
C PRO A 109 2.10 -9.67 -15.18
N PRO A 110 2.27 -10.61 -16.15
CA PRO A 110 2.36 -12.03 -15.87
C PRO A 110 3.47 -12.44 -14.89
N HIS A 111 4.61 -11.74 -14.92
CA HIS A 111 5.73 -12.04 -14.03
C HIS A 111 5.44 -11.71 -12.57
N HIS A 112 4.64 -10.66 -12.30
CA HIS A 112 4.17 -10.37 -10.95
C HIS A 112 3.16 -11.41 -10.47
N LEU A 113 2.25 -11.87 -11.35
CA LEU A 113 1.31 -12.95 -11.01
C LEU A 113 2.05 -14.24 -10.62
N ALA A 114 3.02 -14.66 -11.43
CA ALA A 114 3.81 -15.84 -11.14
C ALA A 114 4.58 -15.73 -9.80
N ALA A 115 5.15 -14.55 -9.53
CA ALA A 115 5.81 -14.30 -8.25
C ALA A 115 4.82 -14.36 -7.07
N LEU A 116 3.66 -13.71 -7.20
CA LEU A 116 2.62 -13.72 -6.16
C LEU A 116 2.14 -15.13 -5.88
N ASP A 117 1.82 -15.93 -6.91
CA ASP A 117 1.39 -17.33 -6.76
C ASP A 117 2.43 -18.19 -6.02
N ALA A 118 3.72 -18.00 -6.31
CA ALA A 118 4.79 -18.67 -5.58
C ALA A 118 4.84 -18.21 -4.11
N MET A 119 4.69 -16.90 -3.86
CA MET A 119 4.81 -16.32 -2.53
C MET A 119 3.65 -16.68 -1.58
N VAL A 120 2.41 -16.83 -2.08
CA VAL A 120 1.24 -17.12 -1.19
C VAL A 120 1.40 -18.46 -0.48
N ASN A 121 2.09 -19.41 -1.10
CA ASN A 121 2.34 -20.73 -0.55
C ASN A 121 3.50 -20.77 0.46
N TYR A 122 4.26 -19.68 0.58
CA TYR A 122 5.38 -19.60 1.51
C TYR A 122 4.87 -19.44 2.97
N PRO A 123 5.40 -20.19 3.95
CA PRO A 123 4.97 -20.08 5.35
C PRO A 123 5.12 -18.66 5.92
N LEU A 124 4.18 -18.26 6.77
CA LEU A 124 4.26 -17.01 7.52
C LEU A 124 5.19 -17.15 8.73
N PRO A 125 5.85 -16.07 9.18
CA PRO A 125 6.61 -16.06 10.43
C PRO A 125 5.72 -16.42 11.63
N ALA A 126 6.22 -17.33 12.48
CA ALA A 126 5.49 -17.83 13.65
C ALA A 126 5.46 -16.85 14.83
N ASP A 127 6.40 -15.89 14.85
CA ASP A 127 6.63 -14.93 15.93
C ASP A 127 5.74 -13.68 15.86
N GLY A 128 4.84 -13.59 14.88
CA GLY A 128 4.00 -12.40 14.68
C GLY A 128 4.74 -11.23 14.03
N GLY A 129 5.98 -11.44 13.54
CA GLY A 129 6.75 -10.44 12.81
C GLY A 129 6.17 -10.13 11.43
N PHE A 130 6.78 -9.18 10.73
CA PHE A 130 6.35 -8.78 9.40
C PHE A 130 6.50 -9.93 8.38
N ILE A 131 5.62 -9.94 7.38
CA ILE A 131 5.55 -10.97 6.34
C ILE A 131 6.70 -10.83 5.33
N GLN A 132 6.93 -9.61 4.86
CA GLN A 132 7.83 -9.30 3.76
C GLN A 132 8.37 -7.88 3.94
N GLU A 133 9.64 -7.66 3.59
CA GLU A 133 10.21 -6.33 3.45
C GLU A 133 10.90 -6.23 2.08
N PHE A 134 10.72 -5.12 1.39
CA PHE A 134 11.28 -4.89 0.05
C PHE A 134 11.72 -3.44 -0.14
N PRO A 135 12.72 -3.17 -1.00
CA PRO A 135 13.21 -1.81 -1.23
C PRO A 135 12.18 -0.92 -1.93
N ASP A 136 12.25 0.38 -1.67
CA ASP A 136 11.51 1.36 -2.47
C ASP A 136 12.22 1.63 -3.81
N PHE A 137 11.57 1.29 -4.92
CA PHE A 137 12.10 1.50 -6.27
C PHE A 137 11.59 2.78 -6.95
N ILE A 138 10.60 3.45 -6.36
CA ILE A 138 9.90 4.58 -7.00
C ILE A 138 10.34 5.95 -6.47
N GLY A 139 11.23 5.99 -5.48
CA GLY A 139 11.78 7.19 -4.85
C GLY A 139 10.78 7.85 -3.90
N SER A 140 9.99 7.08 -3.18
CA SER A 140 9.01 7.58 -2.21
C SER A 140 9.69 8.37 -1.10
N HIS A 141 9.03 9.45 -0.66
CA HIS A 141 9.45 10.29 0.45
C HIS A 141 8.31 10.43 1.45
N ALA A 142 8.62 10.33 2.73
CA ALA A 142 7.71 10.68 3.80
C ALA A 142 7.86 12.16 4.16
N ALA A 143 6.76 12.88 4.27
CA ALA A 143 6.69 14.25 4.78
C ALA A 143 6.37 14.23 6.27
N LEU A 144 7.28 14.78 7.06
CA LEU A 144 7.14 14.97 8.49
C LEU A 144 7.02 16.47 8.77
N LEU A 145 6.10 16.85 9.65
CA LEU A 145 5.91 18.23 10.08
C LEU A 145 6.89 18.55 11.21
N GLY A 146 7.86 19.42 10.93
CA GLY A 146 8.80 19.93 11.93
C GLY A 146 8.17 20.96 12.88
N GLU A 147 8.90 21.32 13.93
CA GLU A 147 8.44 22.27 14.97
C GLU A 147 8.05 23.65 14.40
N ASN A 148 8.75 24.09 13.36
CA ASN A 148 8.48 25.37 12.67
C ASN A 148 7.29 25.30 11.70
N LYS A 149 6.52 24.21 11.70
CA LYS A 149 5.46 23.89 10.72
C LYS A 149 5.96 23.77 9.27
N GLU A 150 7.25 23.55 9.09
CA GLU A 150 7.84 23.23 7.79
C GLU A 150 7.87 21.72 7.57
N PHE A 151 7.76 21.29 6.31
CA PHE A 151 7.84 19.87 5.96
C PHE A 151 9.28 19.44 5.78
N GLU A 152 9.70 18.45 6.55
CA GLU A 152 10.91 17.68 6.32
C GLU A 152 10.57 16.44 5.47
N LEU A 153 11.31 16.22 4.39
CA LEU A 153 11.09 15.11 3.47
C LEU A 153 12.19 14.07 3.59
N GLN A 154 11.86 12.93 4.17
CA GLN A 154 12.76 11.80 4.39
C GLN A 154 12.53 10.70 3.33
N PRO A 155 13.60 10.16 2.70
CA PRO A 155 13.46 9.08 1.74
C PRO A 155 13.00 7.80 2.44
N VAL A 156 12.05 7.09 1.82
CA VAL A 156 11.67 5.74 2.24
C VAL A 156 12.70 4.76 1.68
N ILE A 157 13.30 3.96 2.56
CA ILE A 157 14.33 2.97 2.22
C ILE A 157 13.69 1.65 1.80
N SER A 158 12.67 1.22 2.54
CA SER A 158 11.97 -0.04 2.31
C SER A 158 10.51 0.05 2.73
N TRP A 159 9.73 -0.93 2.28
CA TRP A 159 8.35 -1.14 2.68
C TRP A 159 8.20 -2.48 3.36
N ARG A 160 7.53 -2.48 4.51
CA ARG A 160 7.36 -3.65 5.35
C ARG A 160 5.88 -4.03 5.43
N LEU A 161 5.55 -5.22 4.92
CA LEU A 161 4.22 -5.80 4.98
C LEU A 161 4.00 -6.47 6.33
N GLN A 162 3.09 -5.94 7.13
CA GLN A 162 2.72 -6.49 8.43
C GLN A 162 1.70 -7.63 8.30
N GLN A 163 1.59 -8.47 9.34
CA GLN A 163 0.65 -9.60 9.30
C GLN A 163 -0.81 -9.19 9.22
N ASN A 164 -1.15 -7.96 9.62
CA ASN A 164 -2.48 -7.41 9.49
C ASN A 164 -2.79 -6.94 8.05
N GLY A 165 -1.80 -6.92 7.16
CA GLY A 165 -1.90 -6.50 5.76
C GLY A 165 -1.52 -5.04 5.50
N ASP A 166 -1.06 -4.31 6.52
CA ASP A 166 -0.60 -2.94 6.37
C ASP A 166 0.83 -2.88 5.83
N LEU A 167 1.12 -1.86 5.03
CA LEU A 167 2.47 -1.58 4.55
C LEU A 167 3.04 -0.35 5.24
N GLU A 168 4.13 -0.56 5.95
CA GLU A 168 4.86 0.49 6.66
C GLU A 168 6.04 0.98 5.82
N GLY A 169 6.22 2.30 5.74
CA GLY A 169 7.34 2.92 5.05
C GLY A 169 8.49 3.09 6.03
N MET A 170 9.62 2.43 5.77
CA MET A 170 10.78 2.46 6.62
C MET A 170 11.67 3.64 6.24
N VAL A 171 11.93 4.54 7.19
CA VAL A 171 12.82 5.69 7.03
C VAL A 171 13.98 5.58 8.02
N ALA A 172 15.10 6.23 7.70
CA ALA A 172 16.31 6.16 8.52
C ALA A 172 16.36 7.27 9.58
N ASN A 173 16.58 6.87 10.83
CA ASN A 173 17.04 7.81 11.85
C ASN A 173 18.56 7.98 11.72
N ILE A 174 18.99 9.06 11.06
CA ILE A 174 20.41 9.32 10.78
C ILE A 174 21.25 9.41 12.06
N LYS A 175 20.68 9.81 13.20
CA LYS A 175 21.41 9.86 14.48
C LYS A 175 21.79 8.48 15.00
N LEU A 176 21.09 7.43 14.57
CA LEU A 176 21.34 6.03 14.93
C LEU A 176 22.11 5.26 13.84
N ALA A 177 22.42 5.91 12.71
CA ALA A 177 23.14 5.26 11.62
C ALA A 177 24.59 4.98 12.00
N THR A 178 25.02 3.74 11.81
CA THR A 178 26.40 3.30 12.09
C THR A 178 27.28 3.27 10.84
N HIS A 179 26.67 3.23 9.64
CA HIS A 179 27.36 3.15 8.36
C HIS A 179 26.50 3.71 7.22
N PHE A 180 27.12 3.87 6.05
CA PHE A 180 26.47 4.28 4.81
C PHE A 180 26.99 3.42 3.64
N PRO A 181 26.15 3.11 2.62
CA PRO A 181 24.72 3.45 2.53
C PRO A 181 23.87 2.68 3.55
N ILE A 182 22.74 3.26 3.95
CA ILE A 182 21.77 2.60 4.83
C ILE A 182 20.96 1.60 4.00
N LEU A 183 20.87 0.37 4.47
CA LEU A 183 20.24 -0.75 3.78
C LEU A 183 19.04 -1.30 4.55
N ILE A 184 18.25 -2.10 3.84
CA ILE A 184 17.14 -2.85 4.42
C ILE A 184 17.62 -3.68 5.60
N GLY A 185 16.89 -3.63 6.71
CA GLY A 185 17.21 -4.37 7.93
C GLY A 185 18.16 -3.64 8.89
N ASP A 186 18.69 -2.47 8.52
CA ASP A 186 19.51 -1.69 9.44
C ASP A 186 18.72 -1.24 10.68
N ALA A 187 19.37 -1.32 11.85
CA ALA A 187 18.74 -1.00 13.13
C ALA A 187 18.31 0.48 13.27
N CYS A 188 18.80 1.36 12.41
CA CYS A 188 18.40 2.76 12.37
C CYS A 188 17.09 3.01 11.62
N LEU A 189 16.51 1.97 10.98
CA LEU A 189 15.24 2.06 10.28
C LEU A 189 14.05 1.96 11.24
N PHE A 190 13.05 2.80 11.02
CA PHE A 190 11.78 2.75 11.74
C PHE A 190 10.60 3.03 10.81
N ALA A 191 9.42 2.50 11.16
CA ALA A 191 8.19 2.75 10.42
C ALA A 191 7.76 4.21 10.63
N VAL A 192 7.74 5.00 9.55
CA VAL A 192 7.49 6.44 9.62
C VAL A 192 6.07 6.76 10.08
N GLN A 193 5.11 5.86 9.81
CA GLN A 193 3.72 6.00 10.26
C GLN A 193 3.58 6.05 11.78
N ASN A 194 4.55 5.52 12.54
CA ASN A 194 4.57 5.59 14.01
C ASN A 194 5.07 6.94 14.53
N ALA A 195 5.63 7.80 13.68
CA ALA A 195 6.06 9.14 14.07
C ALA A 195 4.85 10.09 14.14
N PRO A 196 4.62 10.79 15.26
CA PRO A 196 3.50 11.73 15.40
C PRO A 196 3.59 12.93 14.45
N THR A 197 4.78 13.21 13.93
CA THR A 197 5.07 14.26 12.95
C THR A 197 4.76 13.83 11.52
N PHE A 198 4.61 12.53 11.25
CA PHE A 198 4.32 12.05 9.90
C PHE A 198 2.96 12.53 9.39
N ARG A 199 2.90 12.86 8.09
CA ARG A 199 1.69 13.37 7.45
C ARG A 199 1.35 12.61 6.17
N TYR A 200 2.25 12.61 5.18
CA TYR A 200 1.96 12.02 3.87
C TYR A 200 3.19 11.43 3.21
N PHE A 201 2.97 10.50 2.29
CA PHE A 201 3.94 10.04 1.30
C PHE A 201 3.83 10.87 0.01
N PHE A 202 4.98 11.13 -0.61
CA PHE A 202 5.10 11.77 -1.91
C PHE A 202 6.02 10.96 -2.81
N GLN A 203 5.70 10.93 -4.11
CA GLN A 203 6.64 10.41 -5.10
C GLN A 203 7.76 11.42 -5.36
N TYR A 204 8.93 10.91 -5.74
CA TYR A 204 10.16 11.68 -5.93
C TYR A 204 9.99 13.00 -6.69
N HIS A 205 9.27 12.98 -7.82
CA HIS A 205 9.09 14.18 -8.65
C HIS A 205 8.29 15.28 -7.92
N ILE A 206 7.25 14.89 -7.18
CA ILE A 206 6.45 15.81 -6.36
C ILE A 206 7.27 16.30 -5.17
N ALA A 207 7.99 15.39 -4.49
CA ALA A 207 8.88 15.73 -3.38
C ALA A 207 9.96 16.75 -3.79
N ASN A 208 10.54 16.61 -4.99
CA ASN A 208 11.52 17.57 -5.50
C ASN A 208 10.91 18.93 -5.84
N GLN A 209 9.69 18.96 -6.41
CA GLN A 209 9.00 20.24 -6.64
C GLN A 209 8.70 20.98 -5.34
N ILE A 210 8.40 20.24 -4.26
CA ILE A 210 8.19 20.80 -2.93
C ILE A 210 9.52 21.32 -2.34
N LYS A 211 10.59 20.50 -2.39
CA LYS A 211 11.94 20.89 -1.93
C LYS A 211 12.48 22.12 -2.66
N ALA A 212 12.15 22.28 -3.94
CA ALA A 212 12.57 23.42 -4.76
C ALA A 212 11.81 24.73 -4.46
N GLY A 213 10.90 24.75 -3.46
CA GLY A 213 10.22 25.98 -3.03
C GLY A 213 9.20 26.52 -4.03
N GLY A 214 8.70 25.70 -4.96
CA GLY A 214 7.73 26.11 -5.96
C GLY A 214 6.44 26.64 -5.30
N PRO A 215 6.10 27.94 -5.41
CA PRO A 215 4.98 28.55 -4.67
C PRO A 215 3.61 27.95 -5.00
N VAL A 216 3.50 27.21 -6.11
CA VAL A 216 2.31 26.46 -6.50
C VAL A 216 2.21 25.11 -5.76
N ALA A 217 3.33 24.42 -5.56
CA ALA A 217 3.37 23.13 -4.88
C ALA A 217 3.04 23.29 -3.39
N THR A 218 3.61 24.29 -2.72
CA THR A 218 3.34 24.58 -1.31
C THR A 218 1.90 25.04 -1.08
N ARG A 219 1.31 25.84 -1.98
CA ARG A 219 -0.09 26.28 -1.88
C ARG A 219 -1.09 25.15 -2.18
N ALA A 220 -0.81 24.32 -3.19
CA ALA A 220 -1.66 23.16 -3.50
C ALA A 220 -1.63 22.12 -2.36
N LEU A 221 -0.47 21.93 -1.72
CA LEU A 221 -0.36 21.18 -0.47
C LEU A 221 -1.22 21.80 0.63
N SER A 222 -1.07 23.08 0.95
CA SER A 222 -1.88 23.73 1.99
C SER A 222 -3.40 23.60 1.76
N GLN A 223 -3.85 23.52 0.50
CA GLN A 223 -5.26 23.30 0.15
C GLN A 223 -5.68 21.81 0.26
N LEU A 224 -4.82 20.86 -0.11
CA LEU A 224 -5.02 19.42 0.12
C LEU A 224 -5.05 19.04 1.61
N LEU A 225 -4.51 19.91 2.47
CA LEU A 225 -4.31 19.71 3.91
C LEU A 225 -5.38 20.37 4.80
N GLN A 226 -6.29 21.18 4.23
CA GLN A 226 -7.34 21.91 4.95
C GLN A 226 -8.72 21.23 4.91
N SER A 227 -8.84 20.07 4.23
CA SER A 227 -10.05 19.23 4.20
C SER A 227 -10.00 18.11 5.22
#